data_AF-A0A1M5A0N1-F1
#
_entry.id   AF-A0A1M5A0N1-F1
#
_cell.length_a   1.000
_cell.length_b   1.000
_cell.length_c   1.000
_cell.angle_alpha   90.00
_cell.angle_beta   90.00
_cell.angle_gamma   90.00
#
_symmetry.space_group_name_H-M   'P 1'
#
loop_
_entity.id
_entity.type
_entity.pdbx_description
1 polymer ?
#
loop_
_entity_poly.entity_id
_entity_poly.type
_entity_poly.pdbx_seq_one_letter_code
_entity_poly.pdbx_strand_id
1 'polypeptide(L)'
;MKYLYLNGKNSVALTYIEDSSKKSIVKDVFIDNIVHVFKDGENPNKEAYAEEIKRNSYKKLLNNQFENLAILTGAGSSVDIGNADKKGKILSQLWDDSENELTKDKFTLLCEKLNYDDKYDDGEIIKNLEKLLSIANTAKDYIPKDEIDIADCVDKIKNVIKGIDKKGEHEPVIENGNVIIENSDLKLTSNQDYIVYQFDFILRFVKN
;
A
#
# COMPACT_ATOMS: atom_id res chain seq x y z
N MET A 1 23.13 1.37 6.39
CA MET A 1 23.02 0.04 5.74
C MET A 1 21.54 -0.22 5.48
N LYS A 2 21.17 -0.65 4.28
CA LYS A 2 19.79 -0.90 3.86
C LYS A 2 19.61 -2.38 3.57
N TYR A 3 18.73 -3.05 4.30
CA TYR A 3 18.38 -4.45 4.01
C TYR A 3 17.40 -4.51 2.84
N LEU A 4 17.69 -5.37 1.87
CA LEU A 4 16.81 -5.72 0.77
C LEU A 4 16.07 -7.04 1.03
N TYR A 5 16.68 -7.92 1.81
CA TYR A 5 16.15 -9.21 2.22
C TYR A 5 16.60 -9.54 3.64
N LEU A 6 15.69 -10.10 4.45
CA LEU A 6 15.99 -10.59 5.78
C LEU A 6 15.08 -11.77 6.10
N ASN A 7 15.68 -12.92 6.42
CA ASN A 7 14.98 -14.12 6.84
C ASN A 7 15.86 -14.93 7.80
N GLY A 8 15.67 -14.69 9.11
CA GLY A 8 16.49 -15.31 10.15
C GLY A 8 17.97 -14.97 9.95
N LYS A 9 18.78 -15.99 9.65
CA LYS A 9 20.23 -15.83 9.38
C LYS A 9 20.54 -15.37 7.96
N ASN A 10 19.60 -15.53 7.02
CA ASN A 10 19.82 -15.16 5.63
C ASN A 10 19.50 -13.69 5.43
N SER A 11 20.39 -12.93 4.79
CA SER A 11 20.19 -11.50 4.54
C SER A 11 20.86 -11.03 3.26
N VAL A 12 20.30 -9.99 2.66
CA VAL A 12 20.97 -9.22 1.60
C VAL A 12 20.86 -7.75 1.97
N ALA A 13 21.98 -7.05 2.06
CA ALA A 13 22.02 -5.64 2.43
C ALA A 13 23.03 -4.84 1.61
N LEU A 14 22.77 -3.54 1.52
CA LEU A 14 23.60 -2.57 0.79
C LEU A 14 24.10 -1.47 1.73
N THR A 15 25.32 -1.00 1.50
CA THR A 15 25.79 0.30 2.00
C THR A 15 25.90 1.27 0.84
N TYR A 16 25.63 2.54 1.12
CA TYR A 16 25.74 3.61 0.15
C TYR A 16 26.84 4.57 0.60
N ILE A 17 27.50 5.17 -0.39
CA ILE A 17 28.31 6.37 -0.23
C ILE A 17 27.66 7.49 -1.04
N GLU A 18 27.72 8.70 -0.52
CA GLU A 18 27.33 9.88 -1.28
C GLU A 18 28.52 10.32 -2.14
N ASP A 19 28.27 10.48 -3.43
CA ASP A 19 29.20 11.15 -4.31
C ASP A 19 29.17 12.67 -4.09
N SER A 20 30.16 13.38 -4.61
CA SER A 20 30.28 14.85 -4.63
C SER A 20 29.04 15.53 -5.23
N SER A 21 28.25 14.78 -6.01
CA SER A 21 26.98 15.18 -6.62
C SER A 21 25.73 14.88 -5.75
N LYS A 22 25.90 14.45 -4.49
CA LYS A 22 24.85 13.93 -3.58
C LYS A 22 24.08 12.70 -4.12
N LYS A 23 24.60 12.05 -5.17
CA LYS A 23 24.03 10.80 -5.67
C LYS A 23 24.52 9.65 -4.81
N SER A 24 23.60 8.84 -4.30
CA SER A 24 23.92 7.63 -3.54
C SER A 24 24.45 6.53 -4.48
N ILE A 25 25.70 6.10 -4.28
CA ILE A 25 26.33 5.00 -5.00
C ILE A 25 26.46 3.80 -4.05
N VAL A 26 26.13 2.60 -4.52
CA VAL A 26 26.30 1.38 -3.74
C VAL A 26 27.80 1.12 -3.51
N LYS A 27 28.21 1.12 -2.24
CA LYS A 27 29.59 0.87 -1.82
C LYS A 27 29.83 -0.63 -1.70
N ASP A 28 29.12 -1.29 -0.78
CA ASP A 28 29.30 -2.69 -0.44
C ASP A 28 27.98 -3.45 -0.54
N VAL A 29 28.07 -4.72 -0.93
CA VAL A 29 26.96 -5.68 -0.89
C VAL A 29 27.27 -6.69 0.21
N PHE A 30 26.31 -6.95 1.08
CA PHE A 30 26.41 -7.92 2.15
C PHE A 30 25.46 -9.08 1.87
N ILE A 31 25.97 -10.30 1.98
CA ILE A 31 25.20 -11.55 1.93
C ILE A 31 25.39 -12.23 3.28
N ASP A 32 24.30 -12.47 4.00
CA ASP A 32 24.30 -13.07 5.33
C ASP A 32 25.24 -12.35 6.31
N ASN A 33 25.24 -11.02 6.24
CA ASN A 33 26.10 -10.09 6.99
C ASN A 33 27.61 -10.16 6.65
N ILE A 34 28.00 -10.89 5.59
CA ILE A 34 29.38 -10.95 5.10
C ILE A 34 29.51 -10.06 3.86
N VAL A 35 30.55 -9.22 3.80
CA VAL A 35 30.84 -8.39 2.63
C VAL A 35 31.17 -9.30 1.45
N HIS A 36 30.42 -9.15 0.35
CA HIS A 36 30.71 -9.83 -0.90
C HIS A 36 31.86 -9.12 -1.62
N VAL A 37 32.93 -9.87 -1.92
CA VAL A 37 34.09 -9.36 -2.66
C VAL A 37 33.86 -9.62 -4.13
N PHE A 38 33.66 -8.55 -4.89
CA PHE A 38 33.64 -8.61 -6.36
C PHE A 38 35.06 -8.80 -6.89
N LYS A 39 35.23 -9.55 -7.98
CA LYS A 39 36.55 -9.75 -8.60
C LYS A 39 37.07 -8.43 -9.17
N ASP A 40 38.35 -8.16 -8.92
CA ASP A 40 39.02 -6.96 -9.42
C ASP A 40 38.97 -6.90 -10.95
N GLY A 41 38.61 -5.73 -11.49
CA GLY A 41 38.56 -5.45 -12.93
C GLY A 41 37.17 -5.59 -13.57
N GLU A 42 36.22 -6.24 -12.90
CA GLU A 42 34.80 -6.12 -13.24
C GLU A 42 34.25 -4.91 -12.49
N ASN A 43 33.55 -4.00 -13.17
CA ASN A 43 32.71 -2.98 -12.53
C ASN A 43 31.24 -3.45 -12.59
N PRO A 44 30.86 -4.52 -11.88
CA PRO A 44 29.52 -5.05 -11.97
C PRO A 44 28.53 -4.06 -11.37
N ASN A 45 27.33 -4.04 -11.91
CA ASN A 45 26.23 -3.32 -11.29
C ASN A 45 25.87 -4.00 -9.96
N LYS A 46 26.47 -3.52 -8.87
CA LYS A 46 26.33 -4.07 -7.50
C LYS A 46 24.88 -4.11 -7.03
N GLU A 47 24.07 -3.13 -7.43
CA GLU A 47 22.65 -3.07 -7.09
C GLU A 47 21.86 -4.17 -7.80
N ALA A 48 22.07 -4.32 -9.11
CA ALA A 48 21.45 -5.40 -9.88
C ALA A 48 21.84 -6.79 -9.35
N TYR A 49 23.12 -6.97 -8.98
CA TYR A 49 23.59 -8.20 -8.36
C TYR A 49 22.86 -8.48 -7.03
N ALA A 50 22.76 -7.49 -6.14
CA ALA A 50 22.06 -7.66 -4.87
C ALA A 50 20.56 -7.96 -5.05
N GLU A 51 19.91 -7.33 -6.04
CA GLU A 51 18.53 -7.61 -6.43
C GLU A 51 18.35 -9.05 -6.94
N GLU A 52 19.29 -9.57 -7.72
CA GLU A 52 19.29 -10.95 -8.19
C GLU A 52 19.45 -11.94 -7.02
N ILE A 53 20.40 -11.70 -6.12
CA ILE A 53 20.61 -12.53 -4.92
C ILE A 53 19.36 -12.52 -4.02
N LYS A 54 18.71 -11.37 -3.86
CA LYS A 54 17.41 -11.26 -3.16
C LYS A 54 16.36 -12.16 -3.83
N ARG A 55 16.18 -12.07 -5.16
CA ARG A 55 15.21 -12.88 -5.89
C ARG A 55 15.49 -14.38 -5.76
N ASN A 56 16.76 -14.77 -5.87
CA ASN A 56 17.18 -16.16 -5.68
C ASN A 56 16.91 -16.66 -4.25
N SER A 57 17.11 -15.80 -3.25
CA SER A 57 16.80 -16.11 -1.85
C SER A 57 15.31 -16.35 -1.63
N TYR A 58 14.44 -15.50 -2.19
CA TYR A 58 12.99 -15.71 -2.18
C TYR A 58 12.59 -16.99 -2.93
N LYS A 59 13.16 -17.23 -4.12
CA LYS A 59 12.89 -18.46 -4.90
C LYS A 59 13.25 -19.72 -4.11
N LYS A 60 14.42 -19.73 -3.47
CA LYS A 60 14.85 -20.86 -2.63
C LYS A 60 13.91 -21.07 -1.45
N LEU A 61 13.48 -20.00 -0.79
CA LEU A 61 12.52 -20.07 0.32
C LEU A 61 11.18 -20.62 -0.17
N LEU A 62 10.61 -20.05 -1.23
CA LEU A 62 9.29 -20.40 -1.75
C LEU A 62 9.23 -21.78 -2.43
N ASN A 63 10.38 -22.33 -2.84
CA ASN A 63 10.49 -23.70 -3.35
C ASN A 63 10.38 -24.77 -2.25
N ASN A 64 10.39 -24.41 -0.98
CA ASN A 64 10.15 -25.36 0.10
C ASN A 64 8.68 -25.81 0.10
N GLN A 65 8.42 -27.02 0.59
CA GLN A 65 7.04 -27.45 0.86
C GLN A 65 6.53 -26.74 2.11
N PHE A 66 5.55 -25.86 1.93
CA PHE A 66 4.79 -25.28 3.03
C PHE A 66 3.47 -26.03 3.16
N GLU A 67 3.22 -26.62 4.33
CA GLU A 67 1.89 -27.17 4.62
C GLU A 67 0.83 -26.07 4.68
N ASN A 68 1.22 -24.90 5.22
CA ASN A 68 0.37 -23.71 5.32
C ASN A 68 1.20 -22.46 5.00
N LEU A 69 0.77 -21.70 3.99
CA LEU A 69 1.37 -20.41 3.64
C LEU A 69 0.33 -19.30 3.86
N ALA A 70 0.64 -18.37 4.75
CA ALA A 70 -0.15 -17.15 4.95
C ALA A 70 0.58 -15.97 4.31
N ILE A 71 -0.09 -15.29 3.37
CA ILE A 71 0.41 -14.07 2.75
C ILE A 71 -0.36 -12.90 3.33
N LEU A 72 0.34 -12.02 4.05
CA LEU A 72 -0.20 -10.75 4.53
C LEU A 72 0.06 -9.69 3.47
N THR A 73 -1.02 -9.12 2.94
CA THR A 73 -0.96 -8.06 1.94
C THR A 73 -1.82 -6.89 2.41
N GLY A 74 -1.41 -5.66 2.06
CA GLY A 74 -2.13 -4.44 2.41
C GLY A 74 -2.57 -3.67 1.15
N ALA A 75 -3.23 -2.52 1.33
CA ALA A 75 -3.73 -1.69 0.23
C ALA A 75 -2.64 -1.32 -0.81
N GLY A 76 -1.37 -1.27 -0.38
CA GLY A 76 -0.21 -1.05 -1.26
C GLY A 76 -0.01 -2.12 -2.35
N SER A 77 -0.51 -3.35 -2.18
CA SER A 77 -0.39 -4.39 -3.21
C SER A 77 -1.38 -4.24 -4.36
N SER A 78 -2.43 -3.44 -4.17
CA SER A 78 -3.51 -3.23 -5.13
C SER A 78 -3.46 -1.85 -5.80
N VAL A 79 -2.37 -1.09 -5.61
CA VAL A 79 -2.23 0.26 -6.17
C VAL A 79 -2.31 0.18 -7.70
N ASP A 80 -3.18 1.01 -8.28
CA ASP A 80 -3.49 1.06 -9.71
C ASP A 80 -4.10 -0.23 -10.31
N ILE A 81 -4.42 -1.22 -9.47
CA ILE A 81 -5.11 -2.45 -9.86
C ILE A 81 -6.62 -2.26 -9.63
N GLY A 82 -7.43 -2.51 -10.67
CA GLY A 82 -8.89 -2.39 -10.64
C GLY A 82 -9.47 -1.83 -11.95
N ASN A 83 -10.80 -1.78 -12.04
CA ASN A 83 -11.50 -1.33 -13.24
C ASN A 83 -11.70 0.19 -13.23
N ALA A 84 -11.23 0.85 -14.30
CA ALA A 84 -11.41 2.29 -14.54
C ALA A 84 -11.19 3.14 -13.28
N ASP A 85 -12.27 3.68 -12.70
CA ASP A 85 -12.26 4.61 -11.57
C ASP A 85 -12.12 3.93 -10.20
N LYS A 86 -12.27 2.60 -10.14
CA LYS A 86 -12.18 1.78 -8.91
C LYS A 86 -10.85 1.02 -8.84
N LYS A 87 -9.75 1.77 -8.92
CA LYS A 87 -8.40 1.23 -8.66
C LYS A 87 -8.04 1.35 -7.19
N GLY A 88 -7.23 0.42 -6.69
CA GLY A 88 -6.64 0.57 -5.37
C GLY A 88 -5.77 1.83 -5.32
N LYS A 89 -5.84 2.56 -4.21
CA LYS A 89 -5.18 3.85 -4.01
C LYS A 89 -4.29 3.82 -2.78
N ILE A 90 -3.17 4.54 -2.83
CA ILE A 90 -2.37 4.82 -1.64
C ILE A 90 -2.98 5.97 -0.83
N LEU A 91 -2.61 6.09 0.44
CA LEU A 91 -3.13 7.13 1.35
C LEU A 91 -2.97 8.55 0.81
N SER A 92 -1.88 8.84 0.09
CA SER A 92 -1.68 10.17 -0.51
C SER A 92 -2.64 10.44 -1.67
N GLN A 93 -3.01 9.42 -2.46
CA GLN A 93 -4.04 9.55 -3.49
C GLN A 93 -5.42 9.75 -2.86
N LEU A 94 -5.73 8.99 -1.79
CA LEU A 94 -6.99 9.14 -1.04
C LEU A 94 -7.09 10.53 -0.38
N TRP A 95 -5.96 11.08 0.06
CA TRP A 95 -5.90 12.46 0.56
C TRP A 95 -6.30 13.45 -0.53
N ASP A 96 -5.72 13.31 -1.73
CA ASP A 96 -6.00 14.21 -2.85
C ASP A 96 -7.46 14.11 -3.30
N ASP A 97 -8.02 12.90 -3.35
CA ASP A 97 -9.44 12.70 -3.65
C ASP A 97 -10.36 13.30 -2.58
N SER A 98 -9.95 13.19 -1.30
CA SER A 98 -10.69 13.77 -0.17
C SER A 98 -10.66 15.30 -0.20
N GLU A 99 -9.52 15.90 -0.55
CA GLU A 99 -9.38 17.33 -0.77
C GLU A 99 -10.27 17.80 -1.92
N ASN A 100 -10.35 17.03 -3.00
CA ASN A 100 -11.21 17.33 -4.14
C ASN A 100 -12.71 17.23 -3.78
N GLU A 101 -13.14 16.20 -3.06
CA GLU A 101 -14.53 16.02 -2.64
C GLU A 101 -15.00 17.12 -1.68
N LEU A 102 -14.14 17.53 -0.74
CA LEU A 102 -14.46 18.61 0.20
C LEU A 102 -14.23 20.00 -0.37
N THR A 103 -13.47 20.14 -1.45
CA THR A 103 -12.78 21.35 -1.90
C THR A 103 -11.59 21.73 -1.01
N LYS A 104 -10.54 22.28 -1.64
CA LYS A 104 -9.29 22.68 -0.98
C LYS A 104 -9.50 23.60 0.23
N ASP A 105 -10.40 24.58 0.10
CA ASP A 105 -10.65 25.56 1.17
C ASP A 105 -11.28 24.90 2.40
N LYS A 106 -12.30 24.04 2.22
CA LYS A 106 -12.91 23.31 3.34
C LYS A 106 -11.97 22.27 3.94
N PHE A 107 -11.18 21.60 3.10
CA PHE A 107 -10.21 20.62 3.57
C PHE A 107 -9.10 21.29 4.39
N THR A 108 -8.64 22.48 3.95
CA THR A 108 -7.67 23.29 4.72
C THR A 108 -8.28 23.73 6.04
N LEU A 109 -9.51 24.24 6.04
CA LEU A 109 -10.22 24.63 7.27
C LEU A 109 -10.40 23.43 8.23
N LEU A 110 -10.69 22.24 7.70
CA LEU A 110 -10.75 21.01 8.49
C LEU A 110 -9.41 20.71 9.17
N CYS A 111 -8.30 20.76 8.43
CA CYS A 111 -6.96 20.56 8.98
C CYS A 111 -6.63 21.60 10.07
N GLU A 112 -6.96 22.87 9.85
CA GLU A 112 -6.74 23.95 10.82
C GLU A 112 -7.55 23.74 12.10
N LYS A 113 -8.85 23.42 11.98
CA LYS A 113 -9.72 23.18 13.15
C LYS A 113 -9.32 21.95 13.95
N LEU A 114 -8.72 20.97 13.29
CA LEU A 114 -8.20 19.76 13.94
C LEU A 114 -6.75 19.90 14.42
N ASN A 115 -6.12 21.06 14.22
CA ASN A 115 -4.69 21.30 14.50
C ASN A 115 -3.79 20.23 13.88
N TYR A 116 -4.05 19.85 12.63
CA TYR A 116 -3.20 18.92 11.89
C TYR A 116 -1.96 19.67 11.35
N ASP A 117 -0.80 19.44 11.95
CA ASP A 117 0.43 20.20 11.70
C ASP A 117 1.63 19.35 11.22
N ASP A 118 1.41 18.08 10.91
CA ASP A 118 2.45 17.18 10.42
C ASP A 118 3.03 17.70 9.09
N LYS A 119 4.32 18.04 9.13
CA LYS A 119 5.06 18.58 7.98
C LYS A 119 6.41 17.88 7.83
N TYR A 120 6.86 17.76 6.59
CA TYR A 120 8.23 17.39 6.25
C TYR A 120 9.20 18.54 6.61
N ASP A 121 10.50 18.27 6.58
CA ASP A 121 11.55 19.26 6.91
C ASP A 121 11.54 20.49 5.97
N ASP A 122 10.96 20.35 4.78
CA ASP A 122 10.77 21.43 3.80
C ASP A 122 9.49 22.27 4.04
N GLY A 123 8.68 21.89 5.03
CA GLY A 123 7.43 22.56 5.40
C GLY A 123 6.20 22.07 4.65
N GLU A 124 6.31 21.11 3.73
CA GLU A 124 5.17 20.49 3.06
C GLU A 124 4.36 19.62 4.03
N ILE A 125 3.03 19.65 3.91
CA ILE A 125 2.15 18.83 4.75
C ILE A 125 2.34 17.34 4.44
N ILE A 126 2.54 16.53 5.49
CA ILE A 126 2.55 15.08 5.36
C ILE A 126 1.11 14.61 5.13
N LYS A 127 0.83 14.02 3.97
CA LYS A 127 -0.50 13.51 3.59
C LYS A 127 -0.85 12.20 4.31
N ASN A 128 -1.16 12.27 5.61
CA ASN A 128 -1.58 11.13 6.42
C ASN A 128 -3.08 11.21 6.76
N LEU A 129 -3.89 10.68 5.85
CA LEU A 129 -5.34 10.71 5.96
C LEU A 129 -5.85 9.91 7.18
N GLU A 130 -5.18 8.83 7.56
CA GLU A 130 -5.54 8.03 8.73
C GLU A 130 -5.43 8.84 10.01
N LYS A 131 -4.32 9.57 10.18
CA LYS A 131 -4.12 10.42 11.35
C LYS A 131 -5.15 11.55 11.38
N LEU A 132 -5.38 12.22 10.26
CA LEU A 132 -6.40 13.27 10.17
C LEU A 132 -7.79 12.74 10.58
N LEU A 133 -8.21 11.59 10.04
CA LEU A 133 -9.49 10.96 10.37
C LEU A 133 -9.55 10.48 11.83
N SER A 134 -8.44 10.02 12.40
CA SER A 134 -8.38 9.64 13.81
C SER A 134 -8.66 10.84 14.73
N ILE A 135 -8.04 11.99 14.43
CA ILE A 135 -8.27 13.24 15.17
C ILE A 135 -9.71 13.71 14.93
N ALA A 136 -10.17 13.71 13.69
CA ALA A 136 -11.51 14.15 13.31
C ALA A 136 -12.62 13.34 14.01
N ASN A 137 -12.51 12.01 14.06
CA ASN A 137 -13.50 11.16 14.73
C ASN A 137 -13.56 11.41 16.24
N THR A 138 -12.46 11.85 16.85
CA THR A 138 -12.41 12.20 18.28
C THR A 138 -12.99 13.60 18.51
N ALA A 139 -12.74 14.54 17.62
CA ALA A 139 -13.09 15.95 17.79
C ALA A 139 -14.51 16.32 17.34
N LYS A 140 -15.13 15.52 16.46
CA LYS A 140 -16.42 15.84 15.80
C LYS A 140 -17.57 16.17 16.77
N ASP A 141 -17.55 15.63 17.99
CA ASP A 141 -18.61 15.83 18.99
C ASP A 141 -18.34 17.05 19.88
N TYR A 142 -17.13 17.61 19.83
CA TYR A 142 -16.68 18.71 20.68
C TYR A 142 -16.54 20.05 19.93
N ILE A 143 -16.34 20.01 18.61
CA ILE A 143 -16.21 21.21 17.79
C ILE A 143 -17.59 21.64 17.28
N PRO A 144 -18.02 22.89 17.53
CA PRO A 144 -19.29 23.41 17.04
C PRO A 144 -19.40 23.38 15.50
N LYS A 145 -20.63 23.19 15.01
CA LYS A 145 -20.95 23.03 13.58
C LYS A 145 -21.15 24.35 12.82
N ASP A 146 -20.83 25.47 13.44
CA ASP A 146 -21.07 26.82 12.93
C ASP A 146 -20.17 27.17 11.75
N GLU A 147 -18.90 26.78 11.80
CA GLU A 147 -17.93 27.03 10.72
C GLU A 147 -17.72 25.82 9.81
N ILE A 148 -17.65 24.61 10.39
CA ILE A 148 -17.45 23.36 9.65
C ILE A 148 -18.15 22.21 10.36
N ASP A 149 -18.93 21.42 9.61
CA ASP A 149 -19.48 20.17 10.12
C ASP A 149 -18.46 19.05 9.94
N ILE A 150 -17.66 18.80 10.97
CA ILE A 150 -16.61 17.77 10.95
C ILE A 150 -17.19 16.38 10.72
N ALA A 151 -18.40 16.09 11.21
CA ALA A 151 -19.04 14.80 11.00
C ALA A 151 -19.37 14.59 9.51
N ASP A 152 -19.93 15.62 8.85
CA ASP A 152 -20.20 15.59 7.41
C ASP A 152 -18.91 15.45 6.59
N CYS A 153 -17.84 16.17 6.97
CA CYS A 153 -16.53 16.04 6.33
C CYS A 153 -15.99 14.61 6.44
N VAL A 154 -16.03 14.02 7.64
CA VAL A 154 -15.57 12.65 7.88
C VAL A 154 -16.38 11.65 7.05
N ASP A 155 -17.69 11.81 6.96
CA ASP A 155 -18.55 10.89 6.22
C ASP A 155 -18.30 10.98 4.71
N LYS A 156 -18.09 12.18 4.15
CA LYS A 156 -17.67 12.37 2.76
C LYS A 156 -16.33 11.70 2.46
N ILE A 157 -15.34 11.91 3.33
CA ILE A 157 -14.02 11.26 3.19
C ILE A 157 -14.17 9.73 3.27
N LYS A 158 -14.98 9.21 4.19
CA LYS A 158 -15.24 7.76 4.27
C LYS A 158 -15.89 7.21 3.00
N ASN A 159 -16.78 7.97 2.35
CA ASN A 159 -17.40 7.56 1.09
C ASN A 159 -16.38 7.51 -0.05
N VAL A 160 -15.45 8.47 -0.11
CA VAL A 160 -14.30 8.44 -1.03
C VAL A 160 -13.47 7.17 -0.81
N ILE A 161 -13.13 6.85 0.44
CA ILE A 161 -12.32 5.66 0.77
C ILE A 161 -13.03 4.35 0.39
N LYS A 162 -14.35 4.27 0.63
CA LYS A 162 -15.14 3.09 0.28
C LYS A 162 -15.41 2.96 -1.23
N GLY A 163 -15.07 3.97 -2.03
CA GLY A 163 -15.42 4.02 -3.45
C GLY A 163 -16.95 4.04 -3.67
N ILE A 164 -17.71 4.62 -2.74
CA ILE A 164 -19.15 4.81 -2.88
C ILE A 164 -19.35 6.11 -3.65
N ASP A 165 -19.41 6.02 -4.96
CA ASP A 165 -19.93 7.11 -5.78
C ASP A 165 -21.42 7.30 -5.51
N LYS A 166 -21.89 8.55 -5.49
CA LYS A 166 -23.32 8.91 -5.41
C LYS A 166 -24.13 8.49 -6.65
N LYS A 167 -23.67 7.51 -7.43
CA LYS A 167 -24.35 6.92 -8.57
C LYS A 167 -24.48 5.41 -8.39
N GLY A 168 -25.63 4.99 -7.86
CA GLY A 168 -26.10 3.60 -7.91
C GLY A 168 -25.84 2.84 -6.63
N GLU A 169 -26.84 2.83 -5.75
CA GLU A 169 -27.05 1.72 -4.82
C GLU A 169 -27.21 0.43 -5.65
N HIS A 170 -26.21 -0.43 -5.62
CA HIS A 170 -26.42 -1.84 -5.93
C HIS A 170 -26.32 -2.60 -4.62
N GLU A 171 -27.48 -2.84 -4.02
CA GLU A 171 -27.58 -3.84 -2.96
C GLU A 171 -27.11 -5.20 -3.52
N PRO A 172 -26.33 -5.96 -2.75
CA PRO A 172 -25.96 -7.32 -3.15
C PRO A 172 -27.21 -8.18 -3.27
N VAL A 173 -27.46 -8.71 -4.46
CA VAL A 173 -28.56 -9.67 -4.70
C VAL A 173 -28.12 -11.03 -4.14
N ILE A 174 -28.85 -11.51 -3.13
CA ILE A 174 -28.67 -12.85 -2.56
C ILE A 174 -29.64 -13.79 -3.26
N GLU A 175 -29.13 -14.75 -4.01
CA GLU A 175 -29.93 -15.81 -4.63
C GLU A 175 -29.44 -17.17 -4.12
N ASN A 176 -30.35 -17.97 -3.56
CA ASN A 176 -30.08 -19.32 -3.04
C ASN A 176 -28.89 -19.40 -2.04
N GLY A 177 -28.71 -18.35 -1.23
CA GLY A 177 -27.66 -18.30 -0.20
C GLY A 177 -26.26 -17.94 -0.71
N ASN A 178 -26.12 -17.61 -2.00
CA ASN A 178 -24.87 -17.10 -2.58
C ASN A 178 -25.01 -15.60 -2.90
N VAL A 179 -23.96 -14.83 -2.60
CA VAL A 179 -23.84 -13.43 -2.99
C VAL A 179 -23.41 -13.39 -4.47
N ILE A 180 -24.29 -12.89 -5.35
CA ILE A 180 -23.96 -12.72 -6.77
C ILE A 180 -23.40 -11.31 -6.96
N ILE A 181 -22.14 -11.24 -7.41
CA ILE A 181 -21.53 -9.99 -7.87
C ILE A 181 -21.41 -10.11 -9.39
N GLU A 182 -22.36 -9.51 -10.11
CA GLU A 182 -22.27 -9.44 -11.57
C GLU A 182 -21.16 -8.46 -11.98
N ASN A 183 -20.00 -9.00 -12.34
CA ASN A 183 -18.98 -8.30 -13.13
C ASN A 183 -18.95 -8.95 -14.52
N SER A 184 -19.31 -8.20 -15.56
CA SER A 184 -19.69 -8.72 -16.87
C SER A 184 -18.57 -9.34 -17.71
N ASP A 185 -17.27 -9.32 -17.33
CA ASP A 185 -16.21 -9.62 -18.33
C ASP A 185 -15.00 -10.44 -17.86
N LEU A 186 -15.10 -11.24 -16.81
CA LEU A 186 -14.00 -12.16 -16.41
C LEU A 186 -14.32 -13.62 -16.73
N LYS A 187 -14.02 -14.04 -17.98
CA LYS A 187 -13.81 -15.46 -18.30
C LYS A 187 -12.35 -15.82 -18.01
N LEU A 188 -12.10 -16.46 -16.87
CA LEU A 188 -10.85 -17.17 -16.61
C LEU A 188 -11.04 -18.65 -16.99
N THR A 189 -10.37 -19.08 -18.06
CA THR A 189 -10.23 -20.49 -18.39
C THR A 189 -9.24 -21.13 -17.41
N SER A 190 -9.73 -22.01 -16.54
CA SER A 190 -8.92 -22.83 -15.64
C SER A 190 -8.15 -23.89 -16.43
N ASN A 191 -6.83 -23.97 -16.25
CA ASN A 191 -6.18 -25.27 -16.18
C ASN A 191 -6.29 -25.72 -14.72
N GLN A 192 -6.79 -26.94 -14.54
CA GLN A 192 -7.15 -27.57 -13.26
C GLN A 192 -6.06 -27.33 -12.20
N ASP A 193 -6.46 -26.69 -11.09
CA ASP A 193 -6.09 -27.06 -9.71
C ASP A 193 -6.24 -25.91 -8.69
N TYR A 194 -6.57 -24.69 -9.09
CA TYR A 194 -6.79 -23.59 -8.13
C TYR A 194 -7.90 -22.64 -8.57
N ILE A 195 -8.86 -22.38 -7.67
CA ILE A 195 -9.82 -21.27 -7.77
C ILE A 195 -9.26 -20.12 -6.93
N VAL A 196 -8.93 -19.01 -7.58
CA VAL A 196 -8.50 -17.78 -6.91
C VAL A 196 -9.72 -16.94 -6.63
N TYR A 197 -10.11 -16.81 -5.36
CA TYR A 197 -11.05 -15.77 -4.93
C TYR A 197 -10.26 -14.55 -4.46
N GLN A 198 -10.52 -13.40 -5.08
CA GLN A 198 -9.97 -12.12 -4.67
C GLN A 198 -11.11 -11.30 -4.04
N PHE A 199 -11.21 -11.38 -2.70
CA PHE A 199 -11.92 -10.40 -1.88
C PHE A 199 -11.09 -10.11 -0.63
N ASP A 200 -11.31 -8.92 -0.07
CA ASP A 200 -10.51 -8.29 0.98
C ASP A 200 -10.08 -9.24 2.12
N PHE A 201 -8.78 -9.14 2.42
CA PHE A 201 -8.05 -9.72 3.54
C PHE A 201 -8.04 -11.26 3.69
N ILE A 202 -6.82 -11.81 3.50
CA ILE A 202 -6.36 -13.20 3.70
C ILE A 202 -6.65 -14.12 2.51
N LEU A 203 -5.63 -14.30 1.65
CA LEU A 203 -5.56 -15.44 0.74
C LEU A 203 -5.22 -16.70 1.53
N ARG A 204 -6.18 -17.61 1.66
CA ARG A 204 -5.98 -18.94 2.26
C ARG A 204 -5.98 -19.99 1.14
N PHE A 205 -4.83 -20.60 0.89
CA PHE A 205 -4.73 -21.72 -0.04
C PHE A 205 -5.11 -23.01 0.70
N VAL A 206 -6.20 -23.65 0.30
CA VAL A 206 -6.61 -24.97 0.79
C VAL A 206 -6.40 -25.96 -0.35
N LYS A 207 -5.61 -27.00 -0.10
CA LYS A 207 -5.42 -28.11 -1.03
C LYS A 207 -6.58 -29.09 -0.88
N ASN A 208 -7.20 -29.50 -1.99
CA ASN A 208 -8.13 -30.64 -2.02
C ASN A 208 -7.39 -31.97 -1.92
#